data_AF-A0A962YD75-F1
#
_entry.id   AF-A0A962YD75-F1
#
_cell.length_a   1.000
_cell.length_b   1.000
_cell.length_c   1.000
_cell.angle_alpha   90.00
_cell.angle_beta   90.00
_cell.angle_gamma   90.00
#
_symmetry.space_group_name_H-M   'P 1'
#
loop_
_entity.id
_entity.type
_entity.pdbx_description
1 polymer ?
#
loop_
_entity_poly.entity_id
_entity_poly.type
_entity_poly.pdbx_seq_one_letter_code
_entity_poly.pdbx_strand_id
1 'polypeptide(L)'
;MKTLSKILAAGLIMSGSSLTLAAEGDLVLQRGSWVCDTPDRYDQIVTAQSQGGNSFEQLQQEYQNTCLYMDGDNLDEMMAPFVKVLEQQGDKDKVTFFVQFEERITMLNQKAKQVKFTGWTAADNVIPRHN
;
A
#
# COMPACT_ATOMS: atom_id res chain seq x y z
N MET A 1 33.39 -57.92 -13.50
CA MET A 1 34.61 -57.12 -13.24
C MET A 1 34.80 -56.08 -14.33
N LYS A 2 34.59 -54.79 -14.01
CA LYS A 2 35.26 -53.62 -14.63
C LYS A 2 34.83 -52.33 -13.88
N THR A 3 35.71 -51.92 -12.97
CA THR A 3 36.18 -50.55 -12.69
C THR A 3 35.22 -49.35 -12.64
N LEU A 4 35.04 -48.85 -11.40
CA LEU A 4 35.08 -47.47 -10.87
C LEU A 4 35.20 -46.26 -11.85
N SER A 5 34.38 -45.23 -11.61
CA SER A 5 34.69 -43.78 -11.69
C SER A 5 33.50 -42.98 -11.12
N LYS A 6 33.52 -42.53 -9.86
CA LYS A 6 33.96 -41.21 -9.33
C LYS A 6 33.33 -39.94 -9.97
N ILE A 7 32.48 -39.30 -9.15
CA ILE A 7 32.38 -37.85 -8.84
C ILE A 7 31.91 -36.90 -9.97
N LEU A 8 30.78 -36.22 -9.76
CA LEU A 8 30.74 -34.75 -9.65
C LEU A 8 29.39 -34.28 -9.08
N ALA A 9 29.45 -33.57 -7.96
CA ALA A 9 28.37 -32.73 -7.47
C ALA A 9 28.31 -31.45 -8.33
N ALA A 10 27.12 -31.06 -8.74
CA ALA A 10 26.85 -29.71 -9.23
C ALA A 10 25.59 -29.22 -8.51
N GLY A 11 25.80 -28.45 -7.44
CA GLY A 11 24.75 -27.71 -6.78
C GLY A 11 24.23 -26.62 -7.73
N LEU A 12 22.91 -26.49 -7.79
CA LEU A 12 22.27 -25.31 -8.34
C LEU A 12 21.55 -24.62 -7.17
N ILE A 13 22.27 -23.71 -6.52
CA ILE A 13 21.69 -22.74 -5.61
C ILE A 13 21.09 -21.66 -6.51
N MET A 14 19.80 -21.76 -6.84
CA MET A 14 19.07 -20.60 -7.36
C MET A 14 18.71 -19.71 -6.18
N SER A 15 19.69 -18.92 -5.73
CA SER A 15 19.43 -17.76 -4.90
C SER A 15 18.79 -16.69 -5.78
N GLY A 16 17.46 -16.72 -5.87
CA GLY A 16 16.67 -15.62 -6.38
C GLY A 16 16.72 -14.46 -5.39
N SER A 17 17.74 -13.63 -5.48
CA SER A 17 17.77 -12.35 -4.78
C SER A 17 16.87 -11.39 -5.55
N SER A 18 15.62 -11.24 -5.14
CA SER A 18 14.81 -10.09 -5.52
C SER A 18 15.52 -8.85 -4.98
N LEU A 19 16.13 -8.08 -5.88
CA LEU A 19 16.66 -6.76 -5.58
C LEU A 19 15.47 -5.84 -5.29
N THR A 20 15.04 -5.79 -4.03
CA THR A 20 14.21 -4.68 -3.58
C THR A 20 15.11 -3.45 -3.56
N LEU A 21 15.02 -2.63 -4.61
CA LEU A 21 15.50 -1.25 -4.59
C LEU A 21 14.79 -0.58 -3.42
N ALA A 22 15.46 -0.49 -2.26
CA ALA A 22 15.05 0.38 -1.19
C ALA A 22 15.16 1.80 -1.76
N ALA A 23 14.02 2.38 -2.14
CA ALA A 23 13.97 3.78 -2.54
C ALA A 23 14.48 4.61 -1.35
N GLU A 24 15.65 5.22 -1.50
CA GLU A 24 16.19 6.17 -0.54
C GLU A 24 15.39 7.48 -0.65
N GLY A 25 14.23 7.52 0.01
CA GLY A 25 13.33 8.67 0.02
C GLY A 25 12.02 8.36 0.76
N ASP A 26 11.34 9.41 1.24
CA ASP A 26 9.99 9.27 1.78
C ASP A 26 9.06 8.71 0.69
N LEU A 27 8.21 7.73 1.03
CA LEU A 27 7.21 7.17 0.13
C LEU A 27 5.86 7.82 0.37
N VAL A 28 5.06 8.04 -0.67
CA VAL A 28 3.68 8.53 -0.59
C VAL A 28 2.74 7.64 -1.39
N LEU A 29 1.45 7.76 -1.11
CA LEU A 29 0.41 7.11 -1.91
C LEU A 29 0.04 8.01 -3.09
N GLN A 30 -0.14 7.42 -4.26
CA GLN A 30 -0.63 8.13 -5.43
C GLN A 30 -2.05 8.66 -5.16
N ARG A 31 -2.34 9.87 -5.63
CA ARG A 31 -3.70 10.43 -5.57
C ARG A 31 -4.67 9.55 -6.35
N GLY A 32 -5.81 9.27 -5.74
CA GLY A 32 -6.85 8.41 -6.29
C GLY A 32 -6.61 6.92 -6.05
N SER A 33 -5.65 6.57 -5.19
CA SER A 33 -5.42 5.17 -4.80
C SER A 33 -6.39 4.74 -3.71
N TRP A 34 -6.72 3.45 -3.69
CA TRP A 34 -7.41 2.81 -2.58
C TRP A 34 -6.41 2.13 -1.66
N VAL A 35 -6.73 2.10 -0.36
CA VAL A 35 -6.04 1.29 0.65
C VAL A 35 -7.09 0.47 1.40
N CYS A 36 -7.05 -0.86 1.33
CA CYS A 36 -8.05 -1.74 1.92
C CYS A 36 -7.48 -2.66 3.00
N ASP A 37 -8.30 -3.17 3.91
CA ASP A 37 -7.85 -4.07 4.98
C ASP A 37 -7.32 -5.43 4.47
N THR A 38 -7.77 -5.89 3.31
CA THR A 38 -7.31 -7.13 2.65
C THR A 38 -6.98 -6.91 1.16
N PRO A 39 -6.07 -7.73 0.58
CA PRO A 39 -5.73 -7.63 -0.85
C PRO A 39 -6.92 -7.99 -1.75
N ASP A 40 -7.71 -9.01 -1.38
CA ASP A 40 -8.90 -9.41 -2.15
C ASP A 40 -9.94 -8.29 -2.23
N ARG A 41 -10.07 -7.50 -1.15
CA ARG A 41 -11.01 -6.39 -1.13
C ARG A 41 -10.52 -5.20 -1.96
N TYR A 42 -9.21 -4.96 -1.96
CA TYR A 42 -8.61 -4.03 -2.90
C TYR A 42 -8.91 -4.42 -4.35
N ASP A 43 -8.78 -5.70 -4.71
CA ASP A 43 -9.10 -6.18 -6.05
C ASP A 43 -10.58 -5.98 -6.41
N GLN A 44 -11.49 -6.25 -5.47
CA GLN A 44 -12.93 -6.07 -5.66
C GLN A 44 -13.28 -4.61 -5.99
N ILE A 45 -12.78 -3.64 -5.20
CA ILE A 45 -13.14 -2.23 -5.41
C ILE A 45 -12.52 -1.65 -6.67
N VAL A 46 -11.26 -1.98 -6.97
CA VAL A 46 -10.59 -1.54 -8.21
C VAL A 46 -11.31 -2.13 -9.43
N THR A 47 -11.69 -3.40 -9.38
CA THR A 47 -12.47 -4.04 -10.44
C THR A 47 -13.83 -3.34 -10.62
N ALA A 48 -14.57 -3.12 -9.53
CA ALA A 48 -15.88 -2.47 -9.57
C ALA A 48 -15.81 -1.04 -10.11
N GLN A 49 -14.77 -0.28 -9.74
CA GLN A 49 -14.53 1.06 -10.28
C GLN A 49 -14.20 1.04 -11.77
N SER A 50 -13.36 0.09 -12.21
CA SER A 50 -12.96 -0.02 -13.63
C SER A 50 -14.11 -0.42 -14.56
N GLN A 51 -15.08 -1.19 -14.06
CA GLN A 51 -16.25 -1.62 -14.82
C GLN A 51 -17.28 -0.49 -15.03
N GLY A 52 -17.20 0.60 -14.26
CA GLY A 52 -18.04 1.79 -14.41
C GLY A 52 -19.53 1.57 -14.11
N GLY A 53 -19.90 0.43 -13.52
CA GLY A 53 -21.29 0.10 -13.17
C GLY A 53 -21.80 0.80 -11.90
N ASN A 54 -20.88 1.23 -11.03
CA ASN A 54 -21.18 1.93 -9.79
C ASN A 54 -20.62 3.37 -9.85
N SER A 55 -21.34 4.32 -9.27
CA SER A 55 -20.79 5.65 -9.04
C SER A 55 -19.69 5.59 -7.97
N PHE A 56 -18.80 6.59 -7.97
CA PHE A 56 -17.77 6.70 -6.92
C PHE A 56 -18.39 6.76 -5.51
N GLU A 57 -19.47 7.51 -5.33
CA GLU A 57 -20.17 7.64 -4.05
C GLU A 57 -20.75 6.29 -3.57
N GLN A 58 -21.27 5.47 -4.49
CA GLN A 58 -21.75 4.12 -4.18
C GLN A 58 -20.61 3.22 -3.70
N LEU A 59 -19.47 3.24 -4.41
CA LEU A 59 -18.29 2.47 -4.01
C LEU A 59 -17.76 2.94 -2.65
N GLN A 60 -17.68 4.25 -2.44
CA GLN A 60 -17.22 4.80 -1.16
C GLN A 60 -18.14 4.38 -0.01
N GLN A 61 -19.46 4.41 -0.20
CA GLN A 61 -20.42 3.98 0.80
C GLN A 61 -20.35 2.47 1.08
N GLU A 62 -20.20 1.65 0.04
CA GLU A 62 -20.13 0.18 0.17
C GLU A 62 -18.85 -0.26 0.90
N TYR A 63 -17.72 0.42 0.67
CA TYR A 63 -16.41 0.04 1.20
C TYR A 63 -15.88 0.94 2.33
N GLN A 64 -16.65 1.92 2.83
CA GLN A 64 -16.19 2.91 3.84
C GLN A 64 -15.57 2.32 5.13
N ASN A 65 -15.94 1.09 5.51
CA ASN A 65 -15.46 0.45 6.74
C ASN A 65 -14.21 -0.40 6.53
N THR A 66 -13.80 -0.57 5.28
CA THR A 66 -12.86 -1.61 4.86
C THR A 66 -11.82 -1.11 3.86
N CYS A 67 -12.09 0.01 3.21
CA CYS A 67 -11.19 0.72 2.34
C CYS A 67 -11.20 2.22 2.63
N LEU A 68 -10.04 2.84 2.47
CA LEU A 68 -9.84 4.28 2.45
C LEU A 68 -9.45 4.70 1.04
N TYR A 69 -10.12 5.73 0.52
CA TYR A 69 -9.71 6.39 -0.72
C TYR A 69 -8.73 7.50 -0.39
N MET A 70 -7.60 7.55 -1.11
CA MET A 70 -6.57 8.56 -0.91
C MET A 70 -6.79 9.70 -1.91
N ASP A 71 -7.62 10.68 -1.52
CA ASP A 71 -7.82 11.90 -2.30
C ASP A 71 -6.78 12.99 -1.97
N GLY A 72 -7.00 14.21 -2.49
CA GLY A 72 -6.10 15.34 -2.21
C GLY A 72 -6.07 15.73 -0.74
N ASP A 73 -7.21 15.72 -0.06
CA ASP A 73 -7.32 16.19 1.32
C ASP A 73 -6.62 15.20 2.27
N ASN A 74 -6.83 13.89 2.07
CA ASN A 74 -6.15 12.85 2.87
C ASN A 74 -4.64 12.83 2.65
N LEU A 75 -4.16 13.17 1.46
CA LEU A 75 -2.73 13.25 1.17
C LEU A 75 -2.09 14.48 1.80
N ASP A 76 -2.79 15.61 1.82
CA ASP A 76 -2.30 16.84 2.44
C ASP A 76 -2.25 16.72 3.98
N GLU A 77 -3.15 15.93 4.57
CA GLU A 77 -3.18 15.59 6.00
C GLU A 77 -2.23 14.43 6.41
N MET A 78 -1.51 13.85 5.45
CA MET A 78 -0.59 12.74 5.72
C MET A 78 0.65 13.22 6.47
N MET A 79 0.97 12.53 7.57
CA MET A 79 2.09 12.88 8.45
C MET A 79 3.31 11.99 8.25
N ALA A 80 4.49 12.54 8.57
CA ALA A 80 5.73 11.78 8.61
C ALA A 80 5.80 10.82 9.83
N PRO A 81 6.48 9.65 9.72
CA PRO A 81 6.99 9.09 8.47
C PRO A 81 5.79 8.75 7.58
N PHE A 82 5.90 9.05 6.28
CA PHE A 82 4.82 8.94 5.33
C PHE A 82 4.40 7.47 5.14
N VAL A 83 4.51 6.91 3.95
CA VAL A 83 4.15 5.53 3.70
C VAL A 83 5.31 4.63 4.06
N LYS A 84 5.04 3.57 4.82
CA LYS A 84 5.97 2.45 5.03
C LYS A 84 5.37 1.19 4.46
N VAL A 85 6.11 0.50 3.60
CA VAL A 85 5.77 -0.84 3.14
C VAL A 85 6.16 -1.84 4.24
N LEU A 86 5.22 -2.67 4.65
CA LEU A 86 5.37 -3.69 5.69
C LEU A 86 5.55 -5.09 5.11
N GLU A 87 4.85 -5.39 4.01
CA GLU A 87 4.78 -6.70 3.38
C GLU A 87 4.43 -6.51 1.90
N GLN A 88 4.86 -7.44 1.05
CA GLN A 88 4.50 -7.48 -0.37
C GLN A 88 3.89 -8.84 -0.70
N GLN A 89 2.76 -8.83 -1.41
CA GLN A 89 2.07 -10.02 -1.89
C GLN A 89 1.69 -9.82 -3.36
N GLY A 90 2.41 -10.48 -4.26
CA GLY A 90 2.17 -10.36 -5.70
C GLY A 90 2.42 -8.93 -6.19
N ASP A 91 1.38 -8.30 -6.73
CA ASP A 91 1.38 -6.92 -7.24
C ASP A 91 0.91 -5.88 -6.20
N LYS A 92 0.77 -6.29 -4.94
CA LYS A 92 0.24 -5.46 -3.85
C LYS A 92 1.23 -5.31 -2.71
N ASP A 93 1.24 -4.11 -2.15
CA ASP A 93 1.99 -3.77 -0.96
C ASP A 93 1.05 -3.51 0.21
N LYS A 94 1.40 -4.08 1.37
CA LYS A 94 0.81 -3.74 2.65
C LYS A 94 1.53 -2.52 3.19
N VAL A 95 0.81 -1.42 3.37
CA VAL A 95 1.36 -0.14 3.78
C VAL A 95 0.86 0.28 5.16
N THR A 96 1.63 1.13 5.83
CA THR A 96 1.17 1.88 7.01
C THR A 96 1.58 3.34 6.92
N PHE A 97 0.71 4.23 7.36
CA PHE A 97 0.90 5.68 7.36
C PHE A 97 0.03 6.33 8.44
N PHE A 98 0.26 7.61 8.72
CA PHE A 98 -0.53 8.40 9.66
C PHE A 98 -1.27 9.52 8.93
N VAL A 99 -2.54 9.73 9.27
CA VAL A 99 -3.35 10.87 8.80
C VAL A 99 -3.80 11.67 10.02
N GLN A 100 -3.70 13.00 9.92
CA GLN A 100 -4.16 13.91 10.95
C GLN A 100 -5.53 14.48 10.61
N PHE A 101 -6.55 14.10 11.38
CA PHE A 101 -7.87 14.72 11.28
C PHE A 101 -7.96 15.92 12.22
N GLU A 102 -8.36 17.08 11.70
CA GLU A 102 -8.63 18.27 12.51
C GLU A 102 -10.10 18.32 12.96
N GLU A 103 -10.35 18.17 14.27
CA GLU A 103 -11.66 18.48 14.84
C GLU A 103 -11.70 19.95 15.27
N ARG A 104 -12.48 20.78 14.56
CA ARG A 104 -12.75 22.17 14.97
C ARG A 104 -13.71 22.20 16.16
N ILE A 105 -13.16 22.26 17.37
CA ILE A 105 -13.93 22.54 18.59
C ILE A 105 -13.80 24.04 18.89
N THR A 106 -14.87 24.79 18.58
CA THR A 106 -15.14 26.18 18.98
C THR A 106 -13.93 27.07 19.33
N MET A 107 -13.47 27.84 18.33
CA MET A 107 -12.63 29.06 18.32
C MET A 107 -11.32 29.14 19.14
N LEU A 108 -11.04 28.31 20.15
CA LEU A 108 -9.86 28.46 21.01
C LEU A 108 -9.02 27.17 21.16
N ASN A 109 -9.53 26.00 20.79
CA ASN A 109 -8.79 24.73 20.92
C ASN A 109 -9.00 23.83 19.69
N GLN A 110 -8.07 23.88 18.73
CA GLN A 110 -7.97 22.83 17.71
C GLN A 110 -7.50 21.53 18.39
N LYS A 111 -8.26 20.44 18.23
CA LYS A 111 -7.78 19.11 18.61
C LYS A 111 -7.45 18.36 17.33
N ALA A 112 -6.16 18.12 17.12
CA ALA A 112 -5.68 17.24 16.07
C ALA A 112 -5.74 15.79 16.57
N LYS A 113 -6.40 14.91 15.81
CA LYS A 113 -6.40 13.47 16.06
C LYS A 113 -5.56 12.78 14.99
N GLN A 114 -4.47 12.15 15.41
CA GLN A 114 -3.64 11.34 14.54
C GLN A 114 -4.16 9.90 14.52
N VAL A 115 -4.36 9.36 13.32
CA VAL A 115 -4.82 7.98 13.13
C VAL A 115 -3.78 7.24 12.29
N LYS A 116 -3.33 6.09 12.81
CA LYS A 116 -2.48 5.16 12.08
C LYS A 116 -3.35 4.25 11.22
N PHE A 117 -3.12 4.24 9.92
CA PHE A 117 -3.76 3.32 8.98
C PHE A 117 -2.79 2.19 8.61
N THR A 118 -3.34 1.02 8.32
CA THR A 118 -2.61 -0.14 7.77
C THR A 118 -3.53 -0.88 6.83
N GLY A 119 -3.08 -1.13 5.60
CA GLY A 119 -3.89 -1.80 4.58
C GLY A 119 -3.08 -2.12 3.33
N TRP A 120 -3.76 -2.60 2.30
CA TRP A 120 -3.23 -3.11 1.05
C TRP A 120 -3.59 -2.17 -0.10
N THR A 121 -2.63 -1.95 -0.98
CA THR A 121 -2.79 -1.20 -2.23
C THR A 121 -1.94 -1.84 -3.32
N ALA A 122 -2.18 -1.54 -4.60
CA ALA A 122 -1.26 -1.96 -5.65
C ALA A 122 0.09 -1.26 -5.48
N ALA A 123 1.18 -2.00 -5.71
CA ALA A 123 2.55 -1.54 -5.46
C ALA A 123 2.91 -0.30 -6.31
N ASP A 124 2.27 -0.12 -7.46
CA ASP A 124 2.42 1.06 -8.32
C ASP A 124 1.86 2.36 -7.71
N ASN A 125 0.96 2.26 -6.74
CA ASN A 125 0.45 3.42 -5.99
C ASN A 125 1.45 3.92 -4.94
N VAL A 126 2.49 3.16 -4.62
CA VAL A 126 3.51 3.55 -3.64
C VAL A 126 4.69 4.18 -4.38
N ILE A 127 4.76 5.50 -4.35
CA ILE A 127 5.71 6.28 -5.16
C ILE A 127 6.67 7.07 -4.26
N PRO A 128 7.90 7.37 -4.73
CA PRO A 128 8.77 8.32 -4.06
C PRO A 128 8.10 9.69 -3.96
N ARG A 129 8.23 10.36 -2.81
CA ARG A 129 7.78 11.73 -2.63
C ARG A 129 8.64 12.68 -3.47
N HIS A 130 8.03 13.33 -4.45
CA HIS A 130 8.67 14.44 -5.14
C HIS A 130 8.47 15.72 -4.32
N ASN A 131 9.58 16.39 -3.98
CA ASN A 131 9.59 17.68 -3.28
C ASN A 131 9.21 18.83 -4.19
#